data_AF-A0A1V9YUX1-F1
#
_entry.id   AF-A0A1V9YUX1-F1
#
_cell.length_a   1.000
_cell.length_b   1.000
_cell.length_c   1.000
_cell.angle_alpha   90.00
_cell.angle_beta   90.00
_cell.angle_gamma   90.00
#
_symmetry.space_group_name_H-M   'P 1'
#
loop_
_entity.id
_entity.type
_entity.pdbx_description
1 polymer ?
#
loop_
_entity_poly.entity_id
_entity_poly.type
_entity_poly.pdbx_seq_one_letter_code
_entity_poly.pdbx_strand_id
1 'polypeptide(L)'
;MTIKLYQLVLFGSPQFYSFPWKPLLNAAIGDSYSVARAHFTPHHATRANLALHFLCMVVQLTGNFCLLALLDATLSDGRPLSLATALLWSLHLLLGATTVPVSCNMSAVASILIAYATAPTLLEVPTVLTLVPVVAFCVVALAYGFLSSGTLTAAAAAQATGLLVFLHGFWWCLDAVERSVEDVYGWNVLFFTVLVALALLKNPAVPTVVFGSVIGRSVAVWTRQPLLFYYCYGYFGALMQGIAHRITKEQATLLALEQETSNDKVRYEFAHVTYFPTLVFESIFEAIQRPESKRS
;
A
#
# COMPACT_ATOMS: atom_id res chain seq x y z
N MET A 1 -22.45 15.45 -2.47
CA MET A 1 -21.36 16.12 -1.73
C MET A 1 -20.59 15.13 -0.85
N THR A 2 -21.26 14.31 -0.04
CA THR A 2 -20.63 13.38 0.93
C THR A 2 -19.73 12.31 0.29
N ILE A 3 -20.14 11.68 -0.82
CA ILE A 3 -19.32 10.66 -1.52
C ILE A 3 -17.98 11.23 -2.01
N LYS A 4 -17.96 12.49 -2.47
CA LYS A 4 -16.72 13.13 -2.94
C LYS A 4 -15.76 13.42 -1.79
N LEU A 5 -16.26 13.73 -0.60
CA LEU A 5 -15.44 13.87 0.59
C LEU A 5 -14.80 12.53 0.98
N TYR A 6 -15.57 11.44 0.98
CA TYR A 6 -15.03 10.11 1.26
C TYR A 6 -14.02 9.64 0.21
N GLN A 7 -14.28 9.91 -1.08
CA GLN A 7 -13.32 9.67 -2.16
C GLN A 7 -12.03 10.48 -1.93
N LEU A 8 -12.15 11.76 -1.53
CA LEU A 8 -10.99 12.58 -1.21
C LEU A 8 -10.19 12.00 -0.04
N VAL A 9 -10.83 11.58 1.05
CA VAL A 9 -10.12 10.98 2.20
C VAL A 9 -9.42 9.68 1.81
N LEU A 10 -10.04 8.89 0.93
CA LEU A 10 -9.54 7.58 0.50
C LEU A 10 -8.38 7.67 -0.49
N PHE A 11 -8.45 8.59 -1.47
CA PHE A 11 -7.45 8.72 -2.55
C PHE A 11 -6.48 9.90 -2.36
N GLY A 12 -6.87 10.89 -1.56
CA GLY A 12 -6.01 11.97 -1.07
C GLY A 12 -5.22 11.57 0.18
N SER A 13 -5.23 10.28 0.53
CA SER A 13 -4.23 9.64 1.38
C SER A 13 -3.79 8.33 0.71
N PRO A 14 -2.60 7.79 1.00
CA PRO A 14 -2.19 6.51 0.44
C PRO A 14 -3.20 5.40 0.77
N GLN A 15 -3.65 4.64 -0.23
CA GLN A 15 -4.86 3.80 -0.18
C GLN A 15 -4.78 2.71 0.90
N PHE A 16 -3.67 2.00 0.97
CA PHE A 16 -3.47 0.88 1.90
C PHE A 16 -2.72 1.26 3.18
N TYR A 17 -2.37 2.54 3.37
CA TYR A 17 -1.76 2.97 4.62
C TYR A 17 -2.73 2.85 5.77
N SER A 18 -2.25 2.30 6.88
CA SER A 18 -3.01 2.11 8.10
C SER A 18 -3.18 3.41 8.87
N PHE A 19 -3.94 4.37 8.33
CA PHE A 19 -4.31 5.56 9.08
C PHE A 19 -5.38 5.24 10.13
N PRO A 20 -5.36 5.89 11.31
CA PRO A 20 -6.26 5.54 12.41
C PRO A 20 -7.74 5.77 12.09
N TRP A 21 -8.05 6.70 11.18
CA TRP A 21 -9.44 6.99 10.79
C TRP A 21 -10.05 5.96 9.84
N LYS A 22 -9.26 5.16 9.11
CA LYS A 22 -9.80 4.27 8.07
C LYS A 22 -10.66 3.14 8.63
N PRO A 23 -10.28 2.43 9.71
CA PRO A 23 -11.17 1.46 10.35
C PRO A 23 -12.49 2.08 10.80
N LEU A 24 -12.45 3.31 11.33
CA LEU A 24 -13.63 4.04 11.78
C LEU A 24 -14.53 4.42 10.61
N LEU A 25 -13.95 4.88 9.50
CA LEU A 25 -14.69 5.19 8.28
C LEU A 25 -15.25 3.92 7.62
N ASN A 26 -14.50 2.83 7.59
CA ASN A 26 -15.03 1.56 7.09
C ASN A 26 -16.22 1.08 7.94
N ALA A 27 -16.14 1.19 9.27
CA ALA A 27 -17.27 0.88 10.15
C ALA A 27 -18.48 1.80 9.93
N ALA A 28 -18.25 3.07 9.59
CA ALA A 28 -19.32 4.06 9.41
C ALA A 28 -20.00 3.99 8.03
N ILE A 29 -19.24 3.77 6.95
CA ILE A 29 -19.72 3.87 5.57
C ILE A 29 -19.31 2.73 4.66
N GLY A 30 -18.29 1.96 5.05
CA GLY A 30 -17.68 0.96 4.20
C GLY A 30 -18.54 -0.29 4.06
N ASP A 31 -17.88 -1.43 3.94
CA ASP A 31 -18.54 -2.72 3.77
C ASP A 31 -17.89 -3.81 4.62
N SER A 32 -18.52 -4.98 4.63
CA SER A 32 -18.08 -6.11 5.44
C SER A 32 -16.84 -6.78 4.86
N TYR A 33 -16.21 -7.61 5.69
CA TYR A 33 -15.12 -8.48 5.26
C TYR A 33 -15.51 -9.37 4.07
N SER A 34 -16.73 -9.92 4.06
CA SER A 34 -17.18 -10.82 3.00
C SER A 34 -17.26 -10.12 1.64
N VAL A 35 -17.66 -8.84 1.62
CA VAL A 35 -17.67 -8.04 0.39
C VAL A 35 -16.25 -7.74 -0.06
N ALA A 36 -15.37 -7.31 0.85
CA ALA A 36 -13.95 -7.09 0.54
C ALA A 36 -13.31 -8.35 -0.07
N ARG A 37 -13.59 -9.52 0.51
CA ARG A 37 -13.11 -10.82 0.01
C ARG A 37 -13.66 -11.16 -1.37
N ALA A 38 -14.94 -10.93 -1.63
CA ALA A 38 -15.57 -11.20 -2.92
C ALA A 38 -14.91 -10.42 -4.07
N HIS A 39 -14.43 -9.20 -3.81
CA HIS A 39 -13.67 -8.40 -4.78
C HIS A 39 -12.17 -8.71 -4.80
N PHE A 40 -11.61 -9.22 -3.70
CA PHE A 40 -10.18 -9.54 -3.61
C PHE A 40 -9.84 -10.87 -4.30
N THR A 41 -10.55 -11.95 -3.97
CA THR A 41 -10.20 -13.32 -4.38
C THR A 41 -10.14 -13.54 -5.90
N PRO A 42 -11.07 -13.02 -6.74
CA PRO A 42 -11.00 -13.20 -8.20
C PRO A 42 -9.75 -12.58 -8.85
N HIS A 43 -9.12 -11.65 -8.14
CA HIS A 43 -8.01 -10.83 -8.62
C HIS A 43 -6.68 -11.16 -7.93
N HIS A 44 -6.69 -12.18 -7.06
CA HIS A 44 -5.53 -12.69 -6.32
C HIS A 44 -5.53 -14.22 -6.31
N ALA A 45 -5.66 -14.80 -7.50
CA ALA A 45 -5.84 -16.23 -7.68
C ALA A 45 -4.51 -17.00 -7.59
N THR A 46 -3.40 -16.41 -8.05
CA THR A 46 -2.11 -17.10 -8.12
C THR A 46 -1.24 -16.88 -6.88
N ARG A 47 -0.45 -17.91 -6.55
CA ARG A 47 0.54 -17.84 -5.45
C ARG A 47 1.58 -16.74 -5.66
N ALA A 48 1.97 -16.50 -6.91
CA ALA A 48 2.92 -15.44 -7.24
C ALA A 48 2.34 -14.06 -6.96
N ASN A 49 1.07 -13.82 -7.34
CA ASN A 49 0.41 -12.55 -7.08
C ASN A 49 0.29 -12.30 -5.58
N LEU A 50 -0.08 -13.34 -4.81
CA LEU A 50 -0.15 -13.29 -3.35
C LEU A 50 1.21 -13.03 -2.68
N ALA A 51 2.29 -13.68 -3.15
CA ALA A 51 3.63 -13.44 -2.62
C ALA A 51 4.11 -12.01 -2.87
N LEU A 52 3.85 -11.46 -4.06
CA LEU A 52 4.16 -10.06 -4.36
C LEU A 52 3.31 -9.08 -3.53
N HIS A 53 2.02 -9.38 -3.33
CA HIS A 53 1.14 -8.57 -2.47
C HIS A 53 1.54 -8.61 -1.01
N PHE A 54 2.04 -9.75 -0.51
CA PHE A 54 2.63 -9.83 0.83
C PHE A 54 3.81 -8.87 0.99
N LEU A 55 4.70 -8.77 0.00
CA LEU A 55 5.79 -7.79 0.02
C LEU A 55 5.28 -6.35 -0.06
N CYS A 56 4.22 -6.09 -0.84
CA CYS A 56 3.56 -4.78 -0.87
C CYS A 56 2.96 -4.41 0.49
N MET A 57 2.36 -5.37 1.20
CA MET A 57 1.85 -5.19 2.55
C MET A 57 2.98 -4.83 3.52
N VAL A 58 4.15 -5.47 3.43
CA VAL A 58 5.33 -5.11 4.24
C VAL A 58 5.74 -3.65 3.99
N VAL A 59 5.83 -3.23 2.73
CA VAL A 59 6.12 -1.83 2.34
C VAL A 59 5.11 -0.86 2.94
N GLN A 60 3.82 -1.19 2.83
CA GLN A 60 2.73 -0.33 3.29
C GLN A 60 2.70 -0.21 4.82
N LEU A 61 2.83 -1.33 5.55
CA LEU A 61 2.81 -1.34 7.01
C LEU A 61 4.03 -0.63 7.60
N THR A 62 5.25 -1.00 7.17
CA THR A 62 6.49 -0.42 7.69
C THR A 62 6.58 1.06 7.40
N GLY A 63 6.26 1.47 6.16
CA GLY A 63 6.14 2.87 5.79
C GLY A 63 5.17 3.65 6.67
N ASN A 64 3.98 3.08 6.89
CA ASN A 64 2.93 3.74 7.67
C ASN A 64 3.37 3.99 9.11
N PHE A 65 3.94 2.98 9.77
CA PHE A 65 4.40 3.16 11.13
C PHE A 65 5.64 4.06 11.25
N CYS A 66 6.48 4.14 10.22
CA CYS A 66 7.54 5.16 10.14
C CYS A 66 6.96 6.57 10.02
N LEU A 67 5.94 6.78 9.16
CA LEU A 67 5.24 8.07 9.06
C LEU A 67 4.62 8.46 10.42
N LEU A 68 3.89 7.54 11.05
CA LEU A 68 3.23 7.79 12.33
C LEU A 68 4.24 8.07 13.45
N ALA A 69 5.37 7.37 13.47
CA ALA A 69 6.43 7.62 14.46
C ALA A 69 7.04 9.02 14.30
N LEU A 70 7.21 9.51 13.07
CA LEU A 70 7.65 10.89 12.84
C LEU A 70 6.60 11.92 13.26
N LEU A 71 5.32 11.65 12.99
CA LEU A 71 4.22 12.52 13.44
C LEU A 71 4.14 12.55 14.97
N ASP A 72 4.25 11.40 15.62
CA ASP A 72 4.31 11.28 17.08
C ASP A 72 5.45 12.12 17.65
N ALA A 73 6.67 11.97 17.11
CA ALA A 73 7.84 12.75 17.52
C ALA A 73 7.68 14.26 17.31
N THR A 74 6.80 14.68 16.38
CA THR A 74 6.49 16.09 16.14
C THR A 74 5.44 16.64 17.10
N LEU A 75 4.55 15.79 17.62
CA LEU A 75 3.33 16.20 18.33
C LEU A 75 3.35 15.90 19.83
N SER A 76 4.14 14.93 20.29
CA SER A 76 4.11 14.46 21.68
C SER A 76 5.36 13.70 22.10
N ASP A 77 5.64 13.68 23.41
CA ASP A 77 6.61 12.75 23.98
C ASP A 77 6.01 11.33 24.03
N GLY A 78 6.44 10.46 23.12
CA GLY A 78 5.97 9.08 23.03
C GLY A 78 5.49 8.70 21.63
N ARG A 79 4.60 7.69 21.56
CA ARG A 79 4.06 7.17 20.29
C ARG A 79 2.53 6.97 20.27
N PRO A 80 1.73 7.95 20.74
CA PRO A 80 0.29 7.76 20.93
C PRO A 80 -0.48 7.52 19.63
N LEU A 81 -0.17 8.22 18.52
CA LEU A 81 -0.84 8.03 17.24
C LEU A 81 -0.49 6.67 16.64
N SER A 82 0.79 6.27 16.69
CA SER A 82 1.23 4.95 16.26
C SER A 82 0.54 3.86 17.08
N LEU A 83 0.51 3.98 18.41
CA LEU A 83 -0.11 2.99 19.29
C LEU A 83 -1.61 2.90 19.07
N ALA A 84 -2.32 4.04 19.04
CA ALA A 84 -3.75 4.09 18.78
C ALA A 84 -4.09 3.46 17.43
N THR A 85 -3.29 3.74 16.39
CA THR A 85 -3.44 3.11 15.08
C THR A 85 -3.29 1.60 15.17
N ALA A 86 -2.21 1.10 15.78
CA ALA A 86 -1.97 -0.34 15.91
C ALA A 86 -3.11 -1.04 16.64
N LEU A 87 -3.61 -0.47 17.74
CA LEU A 87 -4.72 -1.03 18.51
C LEU A 87 -6.04 -0.99 17.72
N LEU A 88 -6.38 0.15 17.11
CA LEU A 88 -7.62 0.30 16.33
C LEU A 88 -7.67 -0.66 15.14
N TRP A 89 -6.58 -0.78 14.39
CA TRP A 89 -6.49 -1.72 13.27
C TRP A 89 -6.55 -3.17 13.75
N SER A 90 -5.84 -3.51 14.83
CA SER A 90 -5.87 -4.87 15.38
C SER A 90 -7.27 -5.27 15.83
N LEU A 91 -7.96 -4.37 16.54
CA LEU A 91 -9.34 -4.59 16.97
C LEU A 91 -10.29 -4.71 15.79
N HIS A 92 -10.15 -3.84 14.77
CA HIS A 92 -10.97 -3.88 13.57
C HIS A 92 -10.84 -5.20 12.82
N LEU A 93 -9.62 -5.73 12.65
CA LEU A 93 -9.40 -7.00 11.97
C LEU A 93 -9.98 -8.18 12.77
N LEU A 94 -9.72 -8.22 14.09
CA LEU A 94 -10.21 -9.30 14.96
C LEU A 94 -11.74 -9.35 15.05
N LEU A 95 -12.40 -8.19 15.10
CA LEU A 95 -13.86 -8.11 15.23
C LEU A 95 -14.60 -8.08 13.89
N GLY A 96 -13.96 -7.58 12.82
CA GLY A 96 -14.60 -7.38 11.52
C GLY A 96 -14.49 -8.58 10.57
N ALA A 97 -13.43 -9.39 10.70
CA ALA A 97 -13.16 -10.54 9.84
C ALA A 97 -13.40 -11.88 10.57
N THR A 98 -14.59 -12.04 11.15
CA THR A 98 -14.93 -13.18 12.03
C THR A 98 -15.12 -14.52 11.31
N THR A 99 -15.27 -14.51 9.99
CA THR A 99 -15.42 -15.73 9.17
C THR A 99 -14.09 -16.35 8.76
N VAL A 100 -12.97 -15.70 9.07
CA VAL A 100 -11.62 -16.10 8.66
C VAL A 100 -11.00 -17.03 9.70
N PRO A 101 -10.15 -18.01 9.32
CA PRO A 101 -9.35 -18.76 10.28
C PRO A 101 -8.61 -17.84 11.26
N VAL A 102 -8.72 -18.12 12.56
CA VAL A 102 -8.14 -17.30 13.63
C VAL A 102 -6.65 -17.06 13.41
N SER A 103 -5.91 -18.04 12.90
CA SER A 103 -4.49 -17.91 12.58
C SER A 103 -4.19 -16.78 11.59
N CYS A 104 -5.04 -16.55 10.59
CA CYS A 104 -4.83 -15.49 9.59
C CYS A 104 -5.05 -14.11 10.21
N ASN A 105 -6.08 -13.94 11.05
CA ASN A 105 -6.28 -12.71 11.81
C ASN A 105 -5.12 -12.44 12.77
N MET A 106 -4.62 -13.48 13.46
CA MET A 106 -3.46 -13.34 14.34
C MET A 106 -2.19 -12.96 13.56
N SER A 107 -1.96 -13.51 12.38
CA SER A 107 -0.85 -13.11 11.50
C SER A 107 -0.98 -11.67 11.01
N ALA A 108 -2.20 -11.24 10.66
CA ALA A 108 -2.48 -9.86 10.27
C ALA A 108 -2.18 -8.88 11.41
N VAL A 109 -2.69 -9.15 12.61
CA VAL A 109 -2.40 -8.37 13.84
C VAL A 109 -0.91 -8.36 14.15
N ALA A 110 -0.25 -9.53 14.12
CA ALA A 110 1.17 -9.63 14.38
C ALA A 110 1.99 -8.78 13.39
N SER A 111 1.63 -8.75 12.11
CA SER A 111 2.32 -7.93 11.11
C SER A 111 2.21 -6.42 11.41
N ILE A 112 1.06 -5.96 11.89
CA ILE A 112 0.83 -4.58 12.34
C ILE A 112 1.67 -4.26 13.57
N LEU A 113 1.68 -5.14 14.57
CA LEU A 113 2.44 -4.95 15.81
C LEU A 113 3.95 -4.97 15.58
N ILE A 114 4.43 -5.83 14.67
CA ILE A 114 5.83 -5.86 14.24
C ILE A 114 6.20 -4.55 13.56
N ALA A 115 5.38 -4.06 12.62
CA ALA A 115 5.63 -2.77 11.97
C ALA A 115 5.64 -1.60 12.97
N TYR A 116 4.71 -1.58 13.92
CA TYR A 116 4.72 -0.64 15.04
C TYR A 116 6.02 -0.71 15.85
N ALA A 117 6.43 -1.90 16.28
CA ALA A 117 7.60 -2.09 17.14
C ALA A 117 8.92 -1.72 16.43
N THR A 118 9.02 -2.05 15.13
CA THR A 118 10.25 -1.86 14.34
C THR A 118 10.42 -0.47 13.76
N ALA A 119 9.36 0.35 13.71
CA ALA A 119 9.41 1.67 13.08
C ALA A 119 10.55 2.59 13.56
N PRO A 120 10.84 2.71 14.88
CA PRO A 120 11.93 3.57 15.35
C PRO A 120 13.29 3.15 14.79
N THR A 121 13.58 1.84 14.79
CA THR A 121 14.83 1.30 14.22
C THR A 121 14.89 1.46 12.70
N LEU A 122 13.76 1.30 12.00
CA LEU A 122 13.70 1.48 10.55
C LEU A 122 13.91 2.95 10.14
N LEU A 123 13.53 3.91 10.98
CA LEU A 123 13.82 5.34 10.76
C LEU A 123 15.31 5.67 10.86
N GLU A 124 16.08 4.92 11.67
CA GLU A 124 17.54 5.06 11.75
C GLU A 124 18.26 4.49 10.53
N VAL A 125 17.61 3.57 9.80
CA VAL A 125 18.18 2.93 8.60
C VAL A 125 17.23 2.98 7.39
N PRO A 126 16.92 4.18 6.84
CA PRO A 126 15.92 4.34 5.76
C PRO A 126 16.23 3.53 4.50
N THR A 127 17.52 3.27 4.23
CA THR A 127 17.96 2.44 3.11
C THR A 127 17.45 1.01 3.23
N VAL A 128 17.48 0.41 4.43
CA VAL A 128 16.99 -0.97 4.65
C VAL A 128 15.49 -1.02 4.41
N LEU A 129 14.74 -0.08 5.00
CA LEU A 129 13.30 0.03 4.84
C LEU A 129 12.88 0.12 3.36
N THR A 130 13.61 0.88 2.56
CA THR A 130 13.21 1.17 1.17
C THR A 130 13.77 0.18 0.16
N LEU A 131 15.00 -0.31 0.34
CA LEU A 131 15.69 -1.14 -0.64
C LEU A 131 15.38 -2.62 -0.46
N VAL A 132 15.34 -3.14 0.78
CA VAL A 132 15.17 -4.59 1.03
C VAL A 132 13.84 -5.11 0.48
N PRO A 133 12.68 -4.47 0.75
CA PRO A 133 11.41 -4.96 0.20
C PRO A 133 11.34 -4.87 -1.33
N VAL A 134 11.99 -3.87 -1.93
CA VAL A 134 12.02 -3.68 -3.39
C VAL A 134 12.90 -4.72 -4.05
N VAL A 135 14.09 -5.01 -3.50
CA VAL A 135 14.95 -6.09 -3.98
C VAL A 135 14.23 -7.43 -3.85
N ALA A 136 13.60 -7.71 -2.70
CA ALA A 136 12.80 -8.92 -2.52
C ALA A 136 11.67 -9.02 -3.55
N PHE A 137 10.96 -7.92 -3.82
CA PHE A 137 9.90 -7.87 -4.82
C PHE A 137 10.43 -8.19 -6.23
N CYS A 138 11.54 -7.55 -6.63
CA CYS A 138 12.18 -7.81 -7.92
C CYS A 138 12.64 -9.27 -8.05
N VAL A 139 13.22 -9.85 -7.01
CA VAL A 139 13.66 -11.26 -7.01
C VAL A 139 12.46 -12.19 -7.19
N VAL A 140 11.38 -12.01 -6.44
CA VAL A 140 10.16 -12.83 -6.58
C VAL A 140 9.51 -12.63 -7.94
N ALA A 141 9.44 -11.40 -8.42
CA ALA A 141 8.89 -11.06 -9.74
C ALA A 141 9.66 -11.72 -10.89
N LEU A 142 10.99 -11.62 -10.87
CA LEU A 142 11.86 -12.25 -11.88
C LEU A 142 11.82 -13.77 -11.79
N ALA A 143 11.89 -14.33 -10.58
CA ALA A 143 11.78 -15.78 -10.37
C ALA A 143 10.47 -16.32 -10.96
N TYR A 144 9.34 -15.67 -10.67
CA TYR A 144 8.07 -16.02 -11.29
C TYR A 144 8.09 -15.82 -12.81
N GLY A 145 8.57 -14.67 -13.29
CA GLY A 145 8.63 -14.35 -14.71
C GLY A 145 9.40 -15.37 -15.53
N PHE A 146 10.55 -15.85 -15.04
CA PHE A 146 11.40 -16.82 -15.72
C PHE A 146 10.95 -18.27 -15.53
N LEU A 147 10.33 -18.61 -14.40
CA LEU A 147 9.85 -19.97 -14.13
C LEU A 147 8.45 -20.24 -14.71
N SER A 148 7.65 -19.18 -14.93
CA SER A 148 6.35 -19.29 -15.58
C SER A 148 6.50 -19.57 -17.08
N SER A 149 5.65 -20.43 -17.63
CA SER A 149 5.58 -20.69 -19.06
C SER A 149 4.99 -19.47 -19.79
N GLY A 150 5.83 -18.56 -20.28
CA GLY A 150 5.37 -17.46 -21.15
C GLY A 150 6.35 -16.30 -21.27
N THR A 151 6.74 -15.99 -22.50
CA THR A 151 7.66 -14.87 -22.83
C THR A 151 7.12 -13.51 -22.39
N LEU A 152 5.80 -13.31 -22.48
CA LEU A 152 5.14 -12.06 -22.05
C LEU A 152 5.27 -11.81 -20.54
N THR A 153 5.28 -12.86 -19.72
CA THR A 153 5.39 -12.75 -18.26
C THR A 153 6.83 -12.38 -17.85
N ALA A 154 7.83 -13.03 -18.46
CA ALA A 154 9.24 -12.69 -18.28
C ALA A 154 9.54 -11.24 -18.69
N ALA A 155 9.01 -10.79 -19.83
CA ALA A 155 9.17 -9.41 -20.29
C ALA A 155 8.52 -8.41 -19.32
N ALA A 156 7.31 -8.69 -18.82
CA ALA A 156 6.65 -7.84 -17.84
C ALA A 156 7.43 -7.74 -16.52
N ALA A 157 7.95 -8.86 -16.01
CA ALA A 157 8.79 -8.90 -14.81
C ALA A 157 10.11 -8.13 -14.98
N ALA A 158 10.77 -8.28 -16.13
CA ALA A 158 11.98 -7.55 -16.47
C ALA A 158 11.72 -6.04 -16.59
N GLN A 159 10.65 -5.63 -17.27
CA GLN A 159 10.24 -4.23 -17.39
C GLN A 159 9.91 -3.61 -16.03
N ALA A 160 9.16 -4.33 -15.19
CA ALA A 160 8.84 -3.90 -13.84
C ALA A 160 10.10 -3.71 -12.98
N THR A 161 11.03 -4.67 -13.04
CA THR A 161 12.30 -4.59 -12.33
C THR A 161 13.14 -3.42 -12.83
N GLY A 162 13.25 -3.25 -14.15
CA GLY A 162 13.96 -2.13 -14.76
C GLY A 162 13.39 -0.78 -14.34
N LEU A 163 12.05 -0.65 -14.28
CA LEU A 163 11.38 0.55 -13.78
C LEU A 163 11.73 0.83 -12.31
N LEU A 164 11.63 -0.18 -11.44
CA LEU A 164 11.92 -0.01 -10.01
C LEU A 164 13.39 0.34 -9.76
N VAL A 165 14.32 -0.30 -10.48
CA VAL A 165 15.75 0.03 -10.44
C VAL A 165 16.00 1.45 -10.93
N PHE A 166 15.39 1.84 -12.05
CA PHE A 166 15.49 3.20 -12.59
C PHE A 166 14.99 4.24 -11.59
N LEU A 167 13.80 4.04 -11.00
CA LEU A 167 13.23 4.98 -10.02
C LEU A 167 14.10 5.11 -8.77
N HIS A 168 14.61 3.99 -8.23
CA HIS A 168 15.52 4.03 -7.08
C HIS A 168 16.85 4.70 -7.41
N GLY A 169 17.44 4.40 -8.57
CA GLY A 169 18.66 5.08 -9.04
C GLY A 169 18.43 6.58 -9.23
N PHE A 170 17.28 6.97 -9.79
CA PHE A 170 16.89 8.36 -9.94
C PHE A 170 16.75 9.07 -8.59
N TRP A 171 16.04 8.49 -7.62
CA TRP A 171 15.92 9.08 -6.28
C TRP A 171 17.25 9.16 -5.54
N TRP A 172 18.12 8.16 -5.71
CA TRP A 172 19.47 8.20 -5.14
C TRP A 172 20.31 9.34 -5.72
N CYS A 173 20.30 9.50 -7.05
CA CYS A 173 20.94 10.64 -7.70
C CYS A 173 20.34 11.97 -7.25
N LEU A 174 19.02 12.04 -7.07
CA LEU A 174 18.32 13.25 -6.63
C LEU A 174 18.69 13.65 -5.20
N ASP A 175 18.82 12.69 -4.29
CA ASP A 175 19.23 12.90 -2.89
C ASP A 175 20.68 13.39 -2.77
N ALA A 176 21.56 12.89 -3.66
CA ALA A 176 22.97 13.27 -3.71
C ALA A 176 23.22 14.72 -4.18
N VAL A 177 22.21 15.40 -4.74
CA VAL A 177 22.37 16.79 -5.17
C VAL A 177 22.29 17.72 -3.95
N GLU A 178 23.40 18.40 -3.64
CA GLU A 178 23.45 19.41 -2.59
C GLU A 178 22.67 20.66 -3.00
N ARG A 179 21.57 20.97 -2.29
CA ARG A 179 20.73 22.15 -2.53
C ARG A 179 20.06 22.63 -1.25
N SER A 180 19.82 23.93 -1.18
CA SER A 180 18.88 24.56 -0.24
C SER A 180 17.56 24.83 -0.95
N VAL A 181 16.46 24.29 -0.43
CA VAL A 181 15.12 24.64 -0.89
C VAL A 181 14.53 25.67 0.06
N GLU A 182 14.29 26.89 -0.43
CA GLU A 182 13.87 28.01 0.41
C GLU A 182 12.38 27.95 0.81
N ASP A 183 11.50 27.46 -0.07
CA ASP A 183 10.04 27.43 0.15
C ASP A 183 9.44 26.01 0.23
N VAL A 184 9.83 25.28 1.28
CA VAL A 184 9.31 23.93 1.55
C VAL A 184 7.78 23.91 1.73
N TYR A 185 7.21 24.95 2.34
CA TYR A 185 5.77 25.04 2.58
C TYR A 185 4.97 25.21 1.28
N GLY A 186 5.43 26.07 0.36
CA GLY A 186 4.82 26.23 -0.95
C GLY A 186 4.78 24.92 -1.74
N TRP A 187 5.85 24.13 -1.70
CA TRP A 187 5.88 22.80 -2.31
C TRP A 187 4.85 21.85 -1.72
N ASN A 188 4.67 21.86 -0.40
CA ASN A 188 3.65 21.04 0.26
C ASN A 188 2.23 21.47 -0.13
N VAL A 189 1.95 22.77 -0.11
CA VAL A 189 0.64 23.32 -0.52
C VAL A 189 0.33 22.95 -1.96
N LEU A 190 1.29 23.12 -2.86
CA LEU A 190 1.14 22.75 -4.27
C LEU A 190 0.88 21.24 -4.41
N PHE A 191 1.70 20.41 -3.77
CA PHE A 191 1.56 18.95 -3.81
C PHE A 191 0.17 18.51 -3.34
N PHE A 192 -0.28 18.96 -2.17
CA PHE A 192 -1.59 18.57 -1.64
C PHE A 192 -2.75 19.14 -2.46
N THR A 193 -2.61 20.34 -3.03
CA THR A 193 -3.63 20.91 -3.93
C THR A 193 -3.81 20.05 -5.18
N VAL A 194 -2.71 19.65 -5.82
CA VAL A 194 -2.76 18.76 -6.99
C VAL A 194 -3.33 17.39 -6.59
N LEU A 195 -2.90 16.82 -5.46
CA LEU A 195 -3.40 15.54 -4.98
C LEU A 195 -4.92 15.57 -4.71
N VAL A 196 -5.43 16.63 -4.11
CA VAL A 196 -6.88 16.85 -3.89
C VAL A 196 -7.61 16.87 -5.24
N ALA A 197 -7.11 17.61 -6.22
CA ALA A 197 -7.71 17.68 -7.56
C ALA A 197 -7.75 16.29 -8.23
N LEU A 198 -6.65 15.53 -8.16
CA LEU A 198 -6.57 14.17 -8.71
C LEU A 198 -7.50 13.20 -7.98
N ALA A 199 -7.59 13.29 -6.64
CA ALA A 199 -8.47 12.46 -5.83
C ALA A 199 -9.95 12.70 -6.10
N LEU A 200 -10.32 13.88 -6.64
CA LEU A 200 -11.70 14.23 -6.98
C LEU A 200 -12.12 13.82 -8.41
N LEU A 201 -11.19 13.30 -9.22
CA LEU A 201 -11.49 12.76 -10.55
C LEU A 201 -12.51 11.62 -10.49
N LYS A 202 -13.12 11.28 -11.64
CA LYS A 202 -14.04 10.14 -11.74
C LYS A 202 -13.32 8.82 -11.39
N ASN A 203 -12.11 8.67 -11.91
CA ASN A 203 -11.23 7.50 -11.75
C ASN A 203 -9.92 7.97 -11.10
N PRO A 204 -9.89 8.09 -9.75
CA PRO A 204 -8.77 8.71 -9.05
C PRO A 204 -7.61 7.75 -8.78
N ALA A 205 -7.77 6.42 -8.93
CA ALA A 205 -6.79 5.45 -8.44
C ALA A 205 -5.43 5.60 -9.13
N VAL A 206 -5.38 5.47 -10.45
CA VAL A 206 -4.11 5.58 -11.20
C VAL A 206 -3.46 6.96 -11.04
N PRO A 207 -4.18 8.09 -11.25
CA PRO A 207 -3.56 9.40 -11.14
C PRO A 207 -2.98 9.68 -9.75
N THR A 208 -3.71 9.35 -8.67
CA THR A 208 -3.24 9.59 -7.30
C THR A 208 -2.07 8.68 -6.93
N VAL A 209 -2.12 7.39 -7.31
CA VAL A 209 -1.02 6.46 -7.07
C VAL A 209 0.25 6.91 -7.78
N VAL A 210 0.19 7.16 -9.09
CA VAL A 210 1.36 7.57 -9.88
C VAL A 210 1.91 8.91 -9.39
N PHE A 211 1.03 9.90 -9.18
CA PHE A 211 1.44 11.21 -8.69
C PHE A 211 2.09 11.11 -7.31
N GLY A 212 1.46 10.46 -6.34
CA GLY A 212 2.00 10.30 -5.00
C GLY A 212 3.31 9.49 -4.98
N SER A 213 3.37 8.37 -5.71
CA SER A 213 4.52 7.46 -5.68
C SER A 213 5.73 8.00 -6.41
N VAL A 214 5.54 8.66 -7.56
CA VAL A 214 6.64 9.13 -8.42
C VAL A 214 6.92 10.59 -8.12
N ILE A 215 5.95 11.47 -8.39
CA ILE A 215 6.16 12.92 -8.26
C ILE A 215 6.29 13.31 -6.79
N GLY A 216 5.39 12.86 -5.93
CA GLY A 216 5.42 13.14 -4.49
C GLY A 216 6.71 12.67 -3.82
N ARG A 217 7.13 11.43 -4.09
CA ARG A 217 8.40 10.91 -3.56
C ARG A 217 9.62 11.68 -4.09
N SER A 218 9.62 12.05 -5.37
CA SER A 218 10.69 12.89 -5.93
C SER A 218 10.74 14.27 -5.29
N VAL A 219 9.59 14.92 -5.08
CA VAL A 219 9.51 16.19 -4.35
C VAL A 219 9.99 16.00 -2.91
N ALA A 220 9.59 14.93 -2.23
CA ALA A 220 10.01 14.65 -0.86
C ALA A 220 11.53 14.48 -0.72
N VAL A 221 12.16 13.73 -1.63
CA VAL A 221 13.61 13.55 -1.66
C VAL A 221 14.29 14.88 -1.97
N TRP A 222 13.85 15.57 -3.02
CA TRP A 222 14.45 16.84 -3.45
C TRP A 222 14.34 17.95 -2.39
N THR A 223 13.23 17.99 -1.66
CA THR A 223 13.00 18.96 -0.57
C THR A 223 13.47 18.45 0.80
N ARG A 224 14.04 17.25 0.88
CA ARG A 224 14.52 16.59 2.10
C ARG A 224 13.48 16.58 3.23
N GLN A 225 12.26 16.18 2.90
CA GLN A 225 11.13 16.11 3.84
C GLN A 225 10.78 14.67 4.21
N PRO A 226 11.21 14.15 5.37
CA PRO A 226 10.92 12.78 5.79
C PRO A 226 9.42 12.48 5.90
N LEU A 227 8.63 13.42 6.41
CA LEU A 227 7.17 13.26 6.52
C LEU A 227 6.52 13.05 5.15
N LEU A 228 6.84 13.91 4.17
CA LEU A 228 6.32 13.76 2.82
C LEU A 228 6.84 12.48 2.15
N PHE A 229 8.09 12.08 2.44
CA PHE A 229 8.70 10.87 1.91
C PHE A 229 7.90 9.63 2.34
N TYR A 230 7.68 9.47 3.64
CA TYR A 230 6.93 8.32 4.16
C TYR A 230 5.46 8.39 3.78
N TYR A 231 4.86 9.57 3.75
CA TYR A 231 3.51 9.72 3.19
C TYR A 231 3.45 9.21 1.74
N CYS A 232 4.39 9.58 0.87
CA CYS A 232 4.44 9.12 -0.51
C CYS A 232 4.82 7.64 -0.66
N TYR A 233 5.51 7.07 0.34
CA TYR A 233 5.90 5.66 0.35
C TYR A 233 4.69 4.71 0.39
N GLY A 234 3.55 5.16 0.91
CA GLY A 234 2.29 4.42 0.81
C GLY A 234 1.74 4.30 -0.60
N TYR A 235 1.79 5.38 -1.37
CA TYR A 235 1.42 5.33 -2.79
C TYR A 235 2.38 4.44 -3.57
N PHE A 236 3.66 4.43 -3.20
CA PHE A 236 4.64 3.51 -3.79
C PHE A 236 4.28 2.04 -3.53
N GLY A 237 3.81 1.69 -2.34
CA GLY A 237 3.26 0.35 -2.07
C GLY A 237 2.07 0.00 -2.97
N ALA A 238 1.14 0.94 -3.19
CA ALA A 238 0.01 0.74 -4.12
C ALA A 238 0.46 0.61 -5.59
N LEU A 239 1.49 1.36 -6.00
CA LEU A 239 2.12 1.19 -7.32
C LEU A 239 2.68 -0.22 -7.49
N MET A 240 3.39 -0.74 -6.47
CA MET A 240 3.93 -2.10 -6.48
C MET A 240 2.84 -3.17 -6.59
N GLN A 241 1.68 -2.98 -5.95
CA GLN A 241 0.53 -3.86 -6.13
C GLN A 241 0.02 -3.85 -7.58
N GLY A 242 -0.14 -2.66 -8.18
CA GLY A 242 -0.50 -2.54 -9.59
C GLY A 242 0.48 -3.22 -10.54
N ILE A 243 1.78 -3.16 -10.23
CA ILE A 243 2.83 -3.88 -10.95
C ILE A 243 2.69 -5.40 -10.76
N ALA A 244 2.42 -5.87 -9.54
CA ALA A 244 2.22 -7.29 -9.24
C ALA A 244 1.07 -7.90 -10.06
N HIS A 245 -0.05 -7.22 -10.14
CA HIS A 245 -1.18 -7.58 -11.00
C HIS A 245 -0.79 -7.66 -12.47
N ARG A 246 -0.04 -6.68 -12.99
CA ARG A 246 0.43 -6.68 -14.39
C ARG A 246 1.36 -7.86 -14.68
N ILE A 247 2.29 -8.17 -13.78
CA ILE A 247 3.21 -9.31 -13.93
C ILE A 247 2.42 -10.61 -13.97
N THR A 248 1.43 -10.77 -13.09
CA THR A 248 0.64 -12.00 -12.96
C THR A 248 -0.55 -12.08 -13.92
N LYS A 249 -0.78 -11.04 -14.71
CA LYS A 249 -1.92 -10.88 -15.64
C LYS A 249 -3.28 -10.99 -14.93
N GLU A 250 -3.32 -10.61 -13.66
CA GLU A 250 -4.56 -10.51 -12.88
C GLU A 250 -5.04 -9.07 -12.91
N GLN A 251 -6.36 -8.85 -12.87
CA GLN A 251 -6.92 -7.50 -12.85
C GLN A 251 -6.59 -6.82 -11.51
N ALA A 252 -6.12 -5.57 -11.54
CA ALA A 252 -5.87 -4.85 -10.30
C ALA A 252 -7.17 -4.45 -9.61
N THR A 253 -7.32 -4.78 -8.32
CA THR A 253 -8.58 -4.57 -7.57
C THR A 253 -9.01 -3.10 -7.58
N LEU A 254 -8.08 -2.15 -7.42
CA LEU A 254 -8.38 -0.72 -7.52
C LEU A 254 -9.06 -0.34 -8.84
N LEU A 255 -8.62 -0.94 -9.96
CA LEU A 255 -9.15 -0.66 -11.29
C LEU A 255 -10.47 -1.40 -11.55
N ALA A 256 -10.65 -2.57 -10.95
CA ALA A 256 -11.93 -3.27 -10.96
C ALA A 256 -13.00 -2.42 -10.24
N LEU A 257 -12.68 -1.89 -9.06
CA LEU A 257 -13.60 -1.07 -8.26
C LEU A 257 -13.92 0.28 -8.92
N GLU A 258 -13.08 0.82 -9.79
CA GLU A 258 -13.41 2.01 -10.58
C GLU A 258 -14.57 1.80 -11.57
N GLN A 259 -14.92 0.55 -11.88
CA GLN A 259 -16.06 0.19 -12.74
C GLN A 259 -17.39 0.19 -11.99
N GLU A 260 -17.36 0.20 -10.66
CA GLU A 260 -18.53 0.21 -9.79
C GLU A 260 -19.24 1.58 -9.76
N THR A 261 -20.44 1.62 -9.18
CA THR A 261 -21.12 2.89 -8.92
C THR A 261 -20.26 3.79 -8.01
N SER A 262 -20.42 5.11 -8.09
CA SER A 262 -19.58 6.03 -7.30
C SER A 262 -19.68 5.80 -5.79
N ASN A 263 -20.82 5.32 -5.30
CA ASN A 263 -21.00 4.98 -3.90
C ASN A 263 -20.28 3.66 -3.58
N ASP A 264 -20.60 2.60 -4.33
CA ASP A 264 -20.10 1.25 -4.07
C ASP A 264 -18.57 1.18 -4.20
N LYS A 265 -18.00 1.84 -5.21
CA LYS A 265 -16.55 2.02 -5.35
C LYS A 265 -15.89 2.47 -4.05
N VAL A 266 -16.43 3.53 -3.42
CA VAL A 266 -15.85 4.08 -2.19
C VAL A 266 -16.02 3.11 -1.03
N ARG A 267 -17.20 2.51 -0.89
CA ARG A 267 -17.51 1.58 0.21
C ARG A 267 -16.65 0.32 0.14
N TYR A 268 -16.58 -0.28 -1.04
CA TYR A 268 -15.80 -1.49 -1.30
C TYR A 268 -14.31 -1.23 -1.17
N GLU A 269 -13.83 -0.06 -1.61
CA GLU A 269 -12.42 0.29 -1.47
C GLU A 269 -12.04 0.54 0.00
N PHE A 270 -12.91 1.18 0.81
CA PHE A 270 -12.69 1.24 2.27
C PHE A 270 -12.57 -0.15 2.89
N ALA A 271 -13.50 -1.06 2.57
CA ALA A 271 -13.46 -2.43 3.09
C ALA A 271 -12.20 -3.18 2.64
N HIS A 272 -11.86 -3.04 1.35
CA HIS A 272 -10.67 -3.65 0.77
C HIS A 272 -9.40 -3.18 1.48
N VAL A 273 -9.18 -1.88 1.63
CA VAL A 273 -7.93 -1.37 2.23
C VAL A 273 -7.84 -1.63 3.73
N THR A 274 -8.98 -1.67 4.46
CA THR A 274 -8.95 -1.95 5.90
C THR A 274 -8.81 -3.43 6.23
N TYR A 275 -9.33 -4.32 5.39
CA TYR A 275 -9.19 -5.77 5.57
C TYR A 275 -8.01 -6.37 4.81
N PHE A 276 -7.26 -5.58 4.04
CA PHE A 276 -6.16 -6.05 3.19
C PHE A 276 -5.17 -6.99 3.89
N PRO A 277 -4.69 -6.71 5.13
CA PRO A 277 -3.78 -7.65 5.80
C PRO A 277 -4.40 -9.04 6.01
N THR A 278 -5.65 -9.11 6.49
CA THR A 278 -6.35 -10.38 6.66
C THR A 278 -6.64 -11.06 5.32
N LEU A 279 -7.03 -10.31 4.29
CA LEU A 279 -7.29 -10.83 2.94
C LEU A 279 -6.05 -11.52 2.34
N VAL A 280 -4.87 -10.91 2.51
CA VAL A 280 -3.59 -11.48 2.07
C VAL A 280 -3.29 -12.79 2.81
N PHE A 281 -3.36 -12.80 4.14
CA PHE A 281 -3.06 -14.01 4.93
C PHE A 281 -4.05 -15.14 4.68
N GLU A 282 -5.36 -14.85 4.59
CA GLU A 282 -6.38 -15.86 4.27
C GLU A 282 -6.14 -16.45 2.88
N SER A 283 -5.89 -15.60 1.88
CA SER A 283 -5.68 -16.07 0.51
C SER A 283 -4.41 -16.90 0.37
N ILE A 284 -3.34 -16.56 1.10
CA ILE A 284 -2.12 -17.39 1.18
C ILE A 284 -2.43 -18.74 1.83
N PHE A 285 -3.13 -18.73 2.96
CA PHE A 285 -3.53 -19.95 3.66
C PHE A 285 -4.33 -20.89 2.76
N GLU A 286 -5.31 -20.37 2.04
CA GLU A 286 -6.10 -21.13 1.07
C GLU A 286 -5.24 -21.62 -0.10
N ALA A 287 -4.37 -20.79 -0.64
CA ALA A 287 -3.49 -21.16 -1.75
C ALA A 287 -2.52 -22.29 -1.36
N ILE A 288 -2.10 -22.38 -0.09
CA ILE A 288 -1.27 -23.48 0.43
C ILE A 288 -2.10 -24.76 0.53
N GLN A 289 -3.35 -24.69 0.99
CA GLN A 289 -4.23 -25.84 1.17
C GLN A 289 -4.80 -26.42 -0.14
N ARG A 290 -4.75 -25.68 -1.26
CA ARG A 290 -5.25 -26.17 -2.56
C ARG A 290 -4.49 -27.44 -3.03
N PRO A 291 -5.21 -28.54 -3.38
CA PRO A 291 -4.63 -29.74 -3.97
C PRO A 291 -3.90 -29.43 -5.27
N GLU A 292 -2.83 -30.18 -5.57
CA GLU A 292 -1.97 -29.94 -6.74
C GLU A 292 -2.69 -29.97 -8.09
N SER A 293 -3.75 -30.78 -8.21
CA SER A 293 -4.55 -30.90 -9.43
C SER A 293 -5.37 -29.66 -9.79
N LYS A 294 -5.42 -28.63 -8.94
CA LYS A 294 -6.13 -27.36 -9.17
C LYS A 294 -5.21 -26.13 -9.09
N ARG A 295 -3.89 -26.32 -9.28
CA ARG A 295 -2.86 -25.26 -9.14
C ARG A 295 -2.48 -24.54 -10.45
N SER A 296 -3.16 -24.84 -11.56
CA SER A 296 -2.94 -24.19 -12.86
C SER A 296 -3.55 -22.79 -12.93
#